data_AF-A0A6N9CBF3-F1
#
_entry.id   AF-A0A6N9CBF3-F1
#
_cell.length_a   1.000
_cell.length_b   1.000
_cell.length_c   1.000
_cell.angle_alpha   90.00
_cell.angle_beta   90.00
_cell.angle_gamma   90.00
#
_symmetry.space_group_name_H-M   'P 1'
#
loop_
_entity.id
_entity.type
_entity.pdbx_description
1 polymer ?
#
loop_
_entity_poly.entity_id
_entity_poly.type
_entity_poly.pdbx_seq_one_letter_code
_entity_poly.pdbx_strand_id
1 'polypeptide(L)'
;MYPSRTGSPYKELNAPIAYGLLAHSHDWKGENSTPIDNIQQQLSISTLSQVSHPRLGLDFLCVADLDAWVLAKTTSNASDPSFGGHLPHIPARDEEEKDFTAIGSFYVYLMEWLAWENPALRDIVDHYRVTGADGQGGG
;
A
#
# COMPACT_ATOMS: atom_id res chain seq x y z
N MET A 1 1.97 21.82 -4.13
CA MET A 1 1.39 20.70 -3.34
C MET A 1 -0.10 20.94 -3.21
N TYR A 2 -0.94 19.90 -3.30
CA TYR A 2 -2.40 20.05 -3.22
C TYR A 2 -2.85 20.60 -1.87
N PRO A 3 -3.93 21.40 -1.82
CA PRO A 3 -4.44 21.93 -0.57
C PRO A 3 -4.93 20.80 0.33
N SER A 4 -4.80 21.02 1.65
CA SER A 4 -5.35 20.08 2.63
C SER A 4 -6.87 20.00 2.50
N ARG A 5 -7.40 18.77 2.42
CA ARG A 5 -8.85 18.50 2.44
C ARG A 5 -9.30 18.16 3.87
N THR A 6 -10.53 18.52 4.20
CA THR A 6 -11.15 18.31 5.52
C THR A 6 -12.55 17.71 5.39
N GLY A 7 -13.15 17.29 6.51
CA GLY A 7 -14.56 16.90 6.61
C GLY A 7 -14.80 15.39 6.59
N SER A 8 -13.75 14.58 6.40
CA SER A 8 -13.74 13.17 6.77
C SER A 8 -12.30 12.72 7.01
N PRO A 9 -12.07 11.70 7.85
CA PRO A 9 -10.74 11.13 8.05
C PRO A 9 -10.03 10.77 6.74
N TYR A 10 -10.75 10.19 5.78
CA TYR A 10 -10.19 9.85 4.48
C TYR A 10 -9.62 11.07 3.76
N LYS A 11 -10.36 12.19 3.70
CA LYS A 11 -9.92 13.43 3.04
C LYS A 11 -8.72 14.07 3.73
N GLU A 12 -8.67 13.98 5.05
CA GLU A 12 -7.60 14.56 5.86
C GLU A 12 -6.31 13.76 5.70
N LEU A 13 -6.40 12.43 5.72
CA LEU A 13 -5.26 11.51 5.66
C LEU A 13 -4.73 11.27 4.23
N ASN A 14 -5.54 11.48 3.18
CA ASN A 14 -5.15 11.17 1.79
C ASN A 14 -4.96 12.42 0.92
N ALA A 15 -3.99 12.36 0.01
CA ALA A 15 -3.88 13.33 -1.08
C ALA A 15 -4.98 13.07 -2.14
N PRO A 16 -5.35 14.06 -2.97
CA PRO A 16 -6.29 13.84 -4.08
C PRO A 16 -5.71 13.00 -5.22
N ILE A 17 -4.39 12.80 -5.23
CA ILE A 17 -3.69 11.93 -6.17
C ILE A 17 -3.01 10.84 -5.37
N ALA A 18 -3.01 9.63 -5.90
CA ALA A 18 -2.18 8.56 -5.37
C ALA A 18 -0.76 8.70 -5.93
N TYR A 19 0.25 8.54 -5.08
CA TYR A 19 1.66 8.58 -5.46
C TYR A 19 2.37 7.31 -4.99
N GLY A 20 3.09 6.66 -5.91
CA GLY A 20 3.72 5.38 -5.63
C GLY A 20 4.88 5.07 -6.56
N LEU A 21 5.56 3.96 -6.28
CA LEU A 21 6.69 3.46 -7.06
C LEU A 21 6.35 2.09 -7.65
N LEU A 22 6.58 1.92 -8.95
CA LEU A 22 6.44 0.65 -9.65
C LEU A 22 7.81 0.25 -10.20
N ALA A 23 8.23 -0.96 -9.87
CA ALA A 23 9.42 -1.59 -10.40
C ALA A 23 9.07 -2.97 -10.97
N HIS A 24 9.74 -3.32 -12.06
CA HIS A 24 9.59 -4.65 -12.63
C HIS A 24 10.34 -5.71 -11.81
N SER A 25 11.52 -5.36 -11.29
CA SER A 25 12.40 -6.28 -10.57
C SER A 25 13.30 -5.53 -9.56
N HIS A 26 14.16 -6.27 -8.86
CA HIS A 26 15.18 -5.77 -7.94
C HIS A 26 16.53 -6.49 -8.13
N ASP A 27 17.63 -5.83 -7.78
CA ASP A 27 18.98 -6.39 -8.01
C ASP A 27 19.46 -7.35 -6.90
N TRP A 28 18.77 -7.40 -5.75
CA TRP A 28 19.13 -8.26 -4.60
C TRP A 28 18.82 -9.75 -4.86
N LYS A 29 19.57 -10.40 -5.76
CA LYS A 29 19.40 -11.81 -6.14
C LYS A 29 20.47 -12.75 -5.58
N GLY A 30 21.36 -12.27 -4.72
CA GLY A 30 22.43 -13.07 -4.12
C GLY A 30 21.94 -14.02 -3.03
N GLU A 31 22.68 -15.10 -2.79
CA GLU A 31 22.42 -16.04 -1.69
C GLU A 31 22.43 -15.28 -0.35
N ASN A 32 21.40 -15.49 0.48
CA ASN A 32 21.12 -14.74 1.72
C ASN A 32 20.72 -13.26 1.56
N SER A 33 20.33 -12.81 0.36
CA SER A 33 19.71 -11.49 0.20
C SER A 33 18.32 -11.46 0.87
N THR A 34 18.02 -10.37 1.57
CA THR A 34 16.75 -10.13 2.27
C THR A 34 16.02 -8.90 1.67
N PRO A 35 15.58 -8.96 0.39
CA PRO A 35 15.02 -7.80 -0.32
C PRO A 35 13.77 -7.23 0.34
N ILE A 36 12.89 -8.07 0.89
CA ILE A 36 11.69 -7.66 1.62
C ILE A 36 12.07 -6.84 2.85
N ASP A 37 12.96 -7.36 3.69
CA ASP A 37 13.41 -6.68 4.91
C ASP A 37 14.10 -5.35 4.60
N ASN A 38 14.94 -5.32 3.55
CA ASN A 38 15.63 -4.11 3.10
C ASN A 38 14.62 -3.01 2.73
N ILE A 39 13.59 -3.37 1.96
CA ILE A 39 12.54 -2.44 1.57
C ILE A 39 11.74 -1.99 2.79
N GLN A 40 11.31 -2.91 3.64
CA GLN A 40 10.49 -2.61 4.81
C GLN A 40 11.23 -1.72 5.83
N GLN A 41 12.51 -1.97 6.05
CA GLN A 41 13.36 -1.12 6.89
C GLN A 41 13.46 0.29 6.30
N GLN A 42 13.70 0.42 4.99
CA GLN A 42 13.86 1.72 4.36
C GLN A 42 12.54 2.51 4.31
N LEU A 43 11.43 1.84 4.05
CA LEU A 43 10.08 2.42 4.12
C LEU A 43 9.78 2.94 5.53
N SER A 44 10.14 2.17 6.57
CA SER A 44 9.95 2.59 7.96
C SER A 44 10.80 3.81 8.31
N ILE A 45 12.10 3.80 7.97
CA ILE A 45 13.02 4.91 8.25
C ILE A 45 12.60 6.18 7.51
N SER A 46 12.31 6.07 6.21
CA SER A 46 11.92 7.23 5.39
C SER A 46 10.57 7.81 5.83
N THR A 47 9.60 6.98 6.19
CA THR A 47 8.32 7.45 6.73
C THR A 47 8.53 8.23 8.02
N LEU A 48 9.30 7.69 8.98
CA LEU A 48 9.54 8.37 10.25
C LEU A 48 10.38 9.65 10.13
N SER A 49 11.32 9.71 9.18
CA SER A 49 12.27 10.82 9.07
C SER A 49 11.88 11.91 8.06
N GLN A 50 11.07 11.60 7.05
CA GLN A 50 10.78 12.51 5.93
C GLN A 50 9.30 12.85 5.78
N VAL A 51 8.38 12.04 6.33
CA VAL A 51 6.94 12.25 6.17
C VAL A 51 6.38 12.97 7.38
N SER A 52 6.09 14.27 7.23
CA SER A 52 5.50 15.10 8.28
C SER A 52 3.99 14.88 8.46
N HIS A 53 3.33 14.25 7.49
CA HIS A 53 1.90 13.95 7.53
C HIS A 53 1.58 12.75 6.63
N PRO A 54 0.69 11.81 7.02
CA PRO A 54 0.38 10.59 6.26
C PRO A 54 0.03 10.83 4.77
N ARG A 55 -0.65 11.95 4.48
CA ARG A 55 -1.00 12.38 3.11
C ARG A 55 0.20 12.64 2.18
N LEU A 56 1.39 12.78 2.75
CA LEU A 56 2.65 13.06 2.04
C LEU A 56 3.52 11.82 1.91
N GLY A 57 3.10 10.70 2.50
CA GLY A 57 3.79 9.42 2.38
C GLY A 57 3.58 8.79 1.01
N LEU A 58 4.39 7.77 0.72
CA LEU A 58 4.24 6.92 -0.45
C LEU A 58 2.98 6.06 -0.27
N ASP A 59 1.98 6.17 -1.14
CA ASP A 59 0.72 5.44 -1.00
C ASP A 59 0.89 3.94 -1.30
N PHE A 60 1.70 3.60 -2.30
CA PHE A 60 2.00 2.22 -2.68
C PHE A 60 3.41 2.05 -3.27
N LEU A 61 3.98 0.86 -3.11
CA LEU A 61 5.18 0.38 -3.76
C LEU A 61 4.88 -1.01 -4.32
N CYS A 62 5.19 -1.27 -5.59
CA CYS A 62 5.08 -2.61 -6.17
C CYS A 62 6.37 -2.96 -6.88
N VAL A 63 6.94 -4.11 -6.52
CA VAL A 63 8.06 -4.74 -7.22
C VAL A 63 7.53 -6.06 -7.77
N ALA A 64 7.32 -6.12 -9.08
CA ALA A 64 6.48 -7.15 -9.71
C ALA A 64 6.97 -8.60 -9.47
N ASP A 65 8.28 -8.82 -9.35
CA ASP A 65 8.88 -10.13 -9.08
C ASP A 65 9.18 -10.39 -7.60
N LEU A 66 8.69 -9.53 -6.71
CA LEU A 66 8.94 -9.57 -5.28
C LEU A 66 7.66 -9.43 -4.47
N ASP A 67 7.17 -8.21 -4.24
CA ASP A 67 5.97 -7.95 -3.45
C ASP A 67 5.42 -6.51 -3.65
N ALA A 68 4.29 -6.21 -3.00
CA ALA A 68 3.69 -4.89 -2.92
C ALA A 68 3.47 -4.42 -1.47
N TRP A 69 3.64 -3.12 -1.25
CA TRP A 69 3.44 -2.45 0.04
C TRP A 69 2.46 -1.30 -0.13
N VAL A 70 1.61 -1.08 0.89
CA VAL A 70 0.61 0.00 0.89
C VAL A 70 0.62 0.73 2.23
N LEU A 71 0.49 2.05 2.18
CA LEU A 71 0.44 2.89 3.36
C LEU A 71 -0.90 2.76 4.07
N ALA A 72 -0.88 2.07 5.22
CA ALA A 72 -2.03 2.03 6.11
C ALA A 72 -2.10 3.33 6.93
N LYS A 73 -3.24 4.01 6.81
CA LYS A 73 -3.50 5.28 7.48
C LYS A 73 -4.61 5.06 8.50
N THR A 74 -4.32 5.34 9.76
CA THR A 74 -5.27 5.20 10.87
C THR A 74 -5.49 6.56 11.54
N THR A 75 -6.62 6.71 12.23
CA THR A 75 -6.96 7.92 13.00
C THR A 75 -6.60 7.78 14.48
N SER A 76 -5.82 6.77 14.88
CA SER A 76 -5.52 6.51 16.31
C SER A 76 -4.75 7.68 16.93
N ASN A 77 -5.01 7.95 18.21
CA ASN A 77 -4.63 9.18 18.92
C ASN A 77 -3.15 9.60 18.81
N ALA A 78 -2.93 10.92 18.82
CA ALA A 78 -1.63 11.62 18.74
C ALA A 78 -0.60 11.33 19.85
N SER A 79 -0.91 10.45 20.81
CA SER A 79 0.01 10.01 21.86
C SER A 79 0.89 8.82 21.45
N ASP A 80 0.60 8.20 20.31
CA ASP A 80 1.44 7.15 19.72
C ASP A 80 2.41 7.79 18.72
N PRO A 81 3.74 7.61 18.84
CA PRO A 81 4.71 8.08 17.84
C PRO A 81 4.47 7.50 16.43
N SER A 82 3.57 6.52 16.30
CA SER A 82 3.04 6.00 15.03
C SER A 82 1.99 6.91 14.36
N PHE A 83 1.74 8.11 14.90
CA PHE A 83 0.87 9.14 14.32
C PHE A 83 1.48 9.71 13.02
N GLY A 84 1.43 8.92 11.95
CA GLY A 84 2.11 9.23 10.69
C GLY A 84 1.79 8.27 9.54
N GLY A 85 1.09 7.17 9.82
CA GLY A 85 0.89 6.08 8.88
C GLY A 85 1.93 5.00 9.12
N HIS A 86 1.45 3.77 9.23
CA HIS A 86 2.30 2.58 9.24
C HIS A 86 2.27 2.05 7.82
N LEU A 87 3.41 1.62 7.28
CA LEU A 87 3.45 0.79 6.08
C LEU A 87 3.50 -0.65 6.56
N PRO A 88 2.37 -1.27 6.95
CA PRO A 88 2.40 -2.70 7.15
C PRO A 88 2.83 -3.31 5.83
N HIS A 89 3.83 -4.20 5.89
CA HIS A 89 3.93 -5.25 4.89
C HIS A 89 2.54 -5.89 4.83
N ILE A 90 1.92 -5.89 3.66
CA ILE A 90 0.72 -6.67 3.43
C ILE A 90 1.28 -7.95 2.82
N PRO A 91 1.69 -8.94 3.64
CA PRO A 91 2.07 -10.20 3.04
C PRO A 91 0.90 -10.69 2.22
N ALA A 92 1.20 -11.43 1.15
CA ALA A 92 0.24 -12.38 0.59
C ALA A 92 -0.56 -12.98 1.75
N ARG A 93 -1.90 -12.87 1.68
CA ARG A 93 -2.77 -13.55 2.63
C ARG A 93 -2.43 -15.03 2.48
N ASP A 94 -1.61 -15.50 3.41
CA ASP A 94 -1.02 -16.82 3.47
C ASP A 94 0.04 -17.09 2.37
N GLU A 95 1.25 -17.47 2.79
CA GLU A 95 2.33 -17.99 1.92
C GLU A 95 1.90 -19.25 1.12
N GLU A 96 0.68 -19.76 1.34
CA GLU A 96 0.09 -20.93 0.68
C GLU A 96 -0.80 -20.60 -0.54
N GLU A 97 -1.11 -19.33 -0.82
CA GLU A 97 -1.84 -18.96 -2.04
C GLU A 97 -0.94 -19.04 -3.28
N LYS A 98 -0.95 -20.20 -3.93
CA LYS A 98 -0.16 -20.55 -5.13
C LYS A 98 -0.21 -19.55 -6.30
N ASP A 99 -1.17 -18.64 -6.31
CA ASP A 99 -1.44 -17.73 -7.42
C ASP A 99 -1.35 -16.24 -7.02
N PHE A 100 -0.75 -15.90 -5.87
CA PHE A 100 -0.57 -14.49 -5.48
C PHE A 100 0.42 -13.77 -6.40
N THR A 101 0.09 -12.55 -6.83
CA THR A 101 0.99 -11.66 -7.57
C THR A 101 1.05 -10.27 -6.96
N ALA A 102 2.25 -9.72 -6.85
CA ALA A 102 2.48 -8.34 -6.40
C ALA A 102 1.67 -7.32 -7.24
N ILE A 103 1.59 -7.55 -8.55
CA ILE A 103 0.81 -6.72 -9.48
C ILE A 103 -0.68 -6.81 -9.19
N GLY A 104 -1.21 -8.02 -8.96
CA GLY A 104 -2.62 -8.21 -8.62
C GLY A 104 -3.01 -7.48 -7.34
N SER A 105 -2.18 -7.61 -6.30
CA SER A 105 -2.37 -6.91 -5.03
C SER A 105 -2.34 -5.40 -5.19
N PHE A 106 -1.34 -4.89 -5.92
CA PHE A 106 -1.27 -3.47 -6.26
C PHE A 106 -2.53 -2.98 -6.98
N TYR A 107 -3.01 -3.73 -7.98
CA TYR A 107 -4.20 -3.38 -8.73
C TYR A 107 -5.45 -3.31 -7.84
N VAL A 108 -5.65 -4.31 -6.98
CA VAL A 108 -6.78 -4.32 -6.04
C VAL A 108 -6.70 -3.11 -5.12
N TYR A 109 -5.55 -2.82 -4.52
CA TYR A 109 -5.41 -1.64 -3.65
C TYR A 109 -5.64 -0.32 -4.36
N LEU A 110 -5.19 -0.19 -5.61
CA LEU A 110 -5.49 0.99 -6.41
C LEU A 110 -7.00 1.13 -6.65
N MET A 111 -7.70 0.03 -6.93
CA MET A 111 -9.15 0.02 -7.10
C MET A 111 -9.87 0.39 -5.79
N GLU A 112 -9.42 -0.12 -4.64
CA GLU A 112 -9.94 0.27 -3.33
C GLU A 112 -9.79 1.77 -3.08
N TRP A 113 -8.61 2.32 -3.38
CA TRP A 113 -8.34 3.74 -3.24
C TRP A 113 -9.27 4.58 -4.13
N LEU A 114 -9.46 4.17 -5.38
CA LEU A 114 -10.36 4.85 -6.31
C LEU A 114 -11.83 4.76 -5.88
N ALA A 115 -12.26 3.65 -5.27
CA ALA A 115 -13.64 3.45 -4.81
C ALA A 115 -14.07 4.39 -3.67
N TRP A 116 -13.09 4.97 -2.95
CA TRP A 116 -13.36 6.03 -1.97
C TRP A 116 -13.83 7.32 -2.63
N GLU A 117 -13.31 7.65 -3.83
CA GLU A 117 -13.70 8.84 -4.58
C GLU A 117 -14.83 8.56 -5.57
N ASN A 118 -14.89 7.37 -6.15
CA ASN A 118 -15.89 6.96 -7.13
C ASN A 118 -16.74 5.78 -6.63
N PRO A 119 -17.98 6.02 -6.19
CA PRO A 119 -18.88 4.97 -5.72
C PRO A 119 -19.14 3.85 -6.73
N ALA A 120 -19.04 4.10 -8.03
CA ALA A 120 -19.29 3.10 -9.07
C ALA A 120 -18.26 1.95 -9.07
N LEU A 121 -17.12 2.11 -8.40
CA LEU A 121 -16.08 1.08 -8.29
C LEU A 121 -16.25 0.19 -7.05
N ARG A 122 -17.17 0.52 -6.15
CA ARG A 122 -17.35 -0.21 -4.89
C ARG A 122 -17.81 -1.64 -5.10
N ASP A 123 -18.73 -1.86 -6.03
CA ASP A 123 -19.23 -3.21 -6.35
C ASP A 123 -18.11 -4.14 -6.83
N ILE A 124 -17.15 -3.60 -7.59
CA ILE A 124 -15.99 -4.33 -8.08
C ILE A 124 -15.03 -4.66 -6.94
N VAL A 125 -14.77 -3.70 -6.06
CA VAL A 125 -13.90 -3.90 -4.88
C VAL A 125 -14.51 -4.89 -3.90
N ASP A 126 -15.81 -4.78 -3.63
CA ASP A 126 -16.53 -5.70 -2.76
C ASP A 126 -16.57 -7.10 -3.36
N HIS A 127 -16.62 -7.22 -4.69
CA HIS A 127 -16.46 -8.51 -5.36
C HIS A 127 -15.10 -9.15 -5.03
N TYR A 128 -13.97 -8.45 -5.21
CA TYR A 128 -12.64 -9.00 -4.91
C TYR A 128 -12.53 -9.50 -3.47
N ARG A 129 -13.03 -8.71 -2.52
CA ARG A 129 -13.05 -9.06 -1.08
C ARG A 129 -13.88 -10.30 -0.77
N VAL A 130 -15.06 -10.42 -1.38
CA VAL A 130 -15.98 -11.55 -1.14
C VAL A 130 -15.46 -12.84 -1.76
N THR A 131 -14.82 -12.75 -2.93
CA THR A 131 -14.30 -13.94 -3.62
C THR A 131 -12.89 -14.33 -3.18
N GLY A 132 -12.23 -13.51 -2.35
CA GLY A 132 -10.82 -13.71 -1.99
C GLY A 132 -9.88 -13.51 -3.19
N ALA A 133 -10.29 -12.75 -4.21
CA ALA A 133 -9.47 -12.52 -5.40
C ALA A 133 -8.43 -11.40 -5.21
N ASP A 134 -8.12 -11.04 -3.95
CA ASP A 134 -7.19 -9.98 -3.58
C ASP A 134 -5.75 -10.43 -3.91
N GLY A 135 -5.31 -10.20 -5.15
CA GLY A 135 -3.97 -10.55 -5.60
C GLY A 135 -3.83 -11.94 -6.25
N GLN A 136 -4.92 -12.68 -6.39
CA GLN A 136 -4.93 -13.99 -7.04
C GLN A 136 -4.94 -13.90 -8.58
N GLY A 137 -4.09 -14.69 -9.24
CA GLY A 137 -4.08 -14.91 -10.69
C GLY A 137 -2.69 -15.23 -11.23
N GLY A 138 -2.55 -16.36 -11.92
CA GLY A 138 -1.36 -16.68 -12.71
C GLY A 138 -1.37 -15.88 -14.01
N GLY A 139 -0.63 -14.77 -14.05
CA GLY A 139 -0.39 -14.01 -15.27
C GLY A 139 0.35 -14.82 -16.34
#